data_AF-A0A4Y8C9D6-F1
#
_entry.id   AF-A0A4Y8C9D6-F1
#
_cell.length_a   1.000
_cell.length_b   1.000
_cell.length_c   1.000
_cell.angle_alpha   90.00
_cell.angle_beta   90.00
_cell.angle_gamma   90.00
#
_symmetry.space_group_name_H-M   'P 1'
#
loop_
_entity.id
_entity.type
_entity.pdbx_description
1 polymer ?
#
loop_
_entity_poly.entity_id
_entity_poly.type
_entity_poly.pdbx_seq_one_letter_code
_entity_poly.pdbx_strand_id
1 'polypeptide(L)' 'MLCPVCNVDLIMSDRSGVEIDYCPKCRGVWLDRGELDKIIERSVPNTANFNQA' A
#
# COMPACT_ATOMS: atom_id res chain seq x y z
N MET A 1 -13.84 0.39 9.32
CA MET A 1 -12.98 0.00 10.46
C MET A 1 -12.30 1.26 11.01
N LEU A 2 -12.02 1.35 12.31
CA LEU A 2 -11.39 2.54 12.91
C LEU A 2 -9.87 2.42 12.97
N CYS A 3 -9.18 3.52 12.65
CA CYS A 3 -7.74 3.64 12.86
C CYS A 3 -7.40 3.52 14.36
N PRO A 4 -6.44 2.68 14.78
CA PRO A 4 -6.15 2.42 16.19
C PRO A 4 -5.33 3.55 16.82
N VAL A 5 -4.74 4.41 15.99
CA VAL A 5 -3.94 5.57 16.41
C VAL A 5 -4.81 6.82 16.55
N CYS A 6 -5.76 7.00 15.62
CA CYS A 6 -6.55 8.24 15.52
C CYS A 6 -8.02 8.08 15.91
N ASN A 7 -8.50 6.84 16.00
CA ASN A 7 -9.90 6.47 16.25
C ASN A 7 -10.90 7.10 15.27
N VAL A 8 -10.49 7.25 14.01
CA VAL A 8 -11.30 7.77 12.89
C VAL A 8 -11.52 6.68 11.85
N ASP A 9 -12.54 6.85 11.02
CA ASP A 9 -12.81 5.92 9.92
C ASP A 9 -11.66 5.93 8.89
N LEU A 10 -11.33 4.72 8.46
CA LEU A 10 -10.41 4.50 7.35
C LEU A 10 -11.13 4.71 6.02
N ILE A 11 -10.39 5.25 5.06
CA ILE A 11 -10.87 5.49 3.71
C ILE A 11 -10.27 4.42 2.80
N MET A 12 -11.15 3.72 2.08
CA MET A 12 -10.76 2.77 1.03
C MET A 12 -10.32 3.54 -0.23
N SER A 13 -9.22 3.09 -0.83
CA SER A 13 -8.78 3.55 -2.15
C SER A 13 -8.21 2.38 -2.95
N ASP A 14 -8.54 2.31 -4.23
CA ASP A 14 -7.82 1.47 -5.17
C ASP A 14 -6.52 2.16 -5.60
N ARG A 15 -5.40 1.44 -5.56
CA ARG A 15 -4.13 1.87 -6.16
C ARG A 15 -3.55 0.74 -6.99
N SER A 16 -3.58 0.91 -8.31
CA SER A 16 -3.02 -0.06 -9.25
C SER A 16 -3.63 -1.47 -9.11
N GLY A 17 -4.95 -1.53 -8.84
CA GLY A 17 -5.67 -2.79 -8.65
C GLY A 17 -5.41 -3.46 -7.30
N VAL A 18 -5.01 -2.68 -6.30
CA VAL A 18 -4.88 -3.11 -4.90
C VAL A 18 -5.78 -2.21 -4.07
N GLU A 19 -6.73 -2.81 -3.37
CA GLU A 19 -7.57 -2.12 -2.41
C GLU A 19 -6.75 -1.83 -1.15
N ILE A 20 -6.71 -0.57 -0.74
CA ILE A 20 -5.92 -0.12 0.40
C ILE A 20 -6.79 0.73 1.30
N ASP A 21 -6.82 0.38 2.59
CA ASP A 21 -7.40 1.21 3.64
C ASP A 21 -6.34 2.16 4.20
N TYR A 22 -6.63 3.47 4.19
CA TYR A 22 -5.74 4.45 4.78
C TYR A 22 -6.45 5.44 5.70
N CYS A 23 -5.73 5.90 6.72
CA CYS A 23 -6.21 6.93 7.63
C CYS A 23 -5.93 8.32 7.07
N PRO A 24 -6.94 9.18 6.86
CA PRO A 24 -6.72 10.54 6.34
C PRO A 24 -5.97 11.45 7.32
N LYS A 25 -5.94 11.11 8.62
CA LYS A 25 -5.35 11.95 9.67
C LYS A 25 -3.87 11.66 9.91
N CYS A 26 -3.50 10.40 10.13
CA CYS A 26 -2.10 10.01 10.38
C CYS A 26 -1.40 9.42 9.15
N ARG A 27 -2.12 9.19 8.05
CA ARG A 27 -1.61 8.50 6.84
C ARG A 27 -1.13 7.07 7.08
N GLY A 28 -1.58 6.43 8.16
CA GLY A 28 -1.38 5.01 8.38
C GLY A 28 -2.11 4.19 7.32
N VAL A 29 -1.49 3.10 6.87
CA VAL A 29 -2.00 2.20 5.84
C VAL A 29 -2.28 0.84 6.47
N TRP A 30 -3.45 0.29 6.19
CA TRP A 30 -3.89 -1.03 6.63
C TRP A 30 -4.08 -1.93 5.43
N LEU A 31 -3.49 -3.12 5.52
CA LEU A 31 -3.44 -4.12 4.46
C LEU A 31 -3.77 -5.45 5.09
N ASP A 32 -4.55 -6.25 4.38
CA ASP A 32 -4.82 -7.62 4.80
C ASP A 32 -3.61 -8.53 4.53
N ARG A 33 -3.55 -9.61 5.30
CA ARG A 33 -2.48 -10.61 5.17
C ARG A 33 -2.57 -11.26 3.78
N GLY A 34 -1.60 -10.96 2.91
CA GLY A 34 -1.52 -11.42 1.52
C GLY A 34 -1.60 -10.29 0.47
N GLU A 35 -2.04 -9.09 0.85
CA GLU A 35 -1.97 -7.91 -0.04
C GLU A 35 -0.59 -7.26 -0.04
N LEU A 36 0.09 -7.32 1.11
CA LEU A 36 1.45 -6.81 1.27
C LEU A 36 2.43 -7.48 0.29
N ASP A 37 2.31 -8.80 0.08
CA ASP A 37 3.18 -9.54 -0.83
C ASP A 37 3.02 -9.06 -2.29
N LYS A 38 1.78 -8.78 -2.73
CA LYS A 38 1.48 -8.22 -4.05
C LYS A 38 2.06 -6.81 -4.24
N ILE A 39 2.08 -6.00 -3.19
CA ILE A 39 2.68 -4.66 -3.22
C ILE A 39 4.21 -4.78 -3.30
N ILE A 40 4.82 -5.69 -2.54
CA ILE A 40 6.27 -5.91 -2.57
C ILE A 40 6.73 -6.34 -3.96
N GLU A 41 6.07 -7.33 -4.58
CA GLU A 41 6.42 -7.79 -5.94
C GLU A 41 6.39 -6.68 -7.00
N ARG A 42 5.44 -5.73 -6.90
CA ARG A 42 5.30 -4.61 -7.84
C ARG A 42 6.13 -3.38 -7.50
N SER A 43 6.54 -3.23 -6.25
CA SER A 43 7.33 -2.08 -5.79
C SER A 43 8.83 -2.29 -5.92
N VAL A 44 9.30 -3.49 -6.27
CA VAL A 44 10.68 -3.68 -6.74
C VAL A 44 10.81 -2.99 -8.10
N PRO A 45 11.52 -1.86 -8.23
CA PRO A 45 11.85 -1.35 -9.55
C PRO A 45 12.64 -2.44 -10.26
N ASN A 46 12.20 -2.79 -11.47
CA ASN A 46 12.97 -3.66 -12.36
C ASN A 46 14.25 -2.92 -12.76
N THR A 47 15.27 -2.97 -11.90
CA THR A 47 16.60 -2.39 -12.11
C THR A 47 17.45 -3.23 -13.06
N ALA A 48 16.90 -4.26 -13.70
CA ALA A 48 17.58 -5.01 -14.75
C ALA A 48 17.48 -4.27 -16.09
N ASN A 49 18.07 -3.06 -16.18
CA ASN A 49 18.35 -2.37 -17.45
C ASN A 49 19.41 -1.27 -17.30
N PHE A 50 20.41 -1.49 -16.45
CA PHE A 50 21.64 -0.69 -16.45
C PHE A 50 22.79 -1.61 -16.84
N ASN A 51 23.12 -1.63 -18.14
CA ASN A 51 24.43 -1.95 -18.77
C ASN A 51 24.22 -2.54 -20.17
N GLN A 52 23.80 -1.71 -21.10
CA GLN A 52 24.11 -1.86 -22.52
C GLN A 52 24.72 -0.53 -22.99
N ALA A 53 26.03 -0.41 -22.82
CA ALA A 53 26.93 0.45 -23.58
C ALA A 53 28.36 -0.06 -23.37
#